data_AF-A0A0E3YY67-F1
#
_entry.id   AF-A0A0E3YY67-F1
#
_cell.length_a   1.000
_cell.length_b   1.000
_cell.length_c   1.000
_cell.angle_alpha   90.00
_cell.angle_beta   90.00
_cell.angle_gamma   90.00
#
_symmetry.space_group_name_H-M   'P 1'
#
loop_
_entity.id
_entity.type
_entity.pdbx_description
1 polymer ?
#
loop_
_entity_poly.entity_id
_entity_poly.type
_entity_poly.pdbx_seq_one_letter_code
_entity_poly.pdbx_strand_id
1 'polypeptide(L)'
;MTCSLEFNTELPVLVVPDVHQDLVFLQRAVALAEQEGAGLAFLGDYVDSINPRWRNAQALEDIAKALPQLAQSHRHGCLFLAGNHDVMALKTAHSRARQLISGHDDLIASLQAGLQPENNYSALIGAWPGQFLHTWQIAAVCHGFILSHAGVARRFWPWAAAPDHIGQTKAFIESSSRAWICWLEEGTDNPLFAVGPARGGKLSPIGGPLWMDWDAEFVDDLELPQIVGHTRGHEPRRKNRSWCIDASQSCVGLLDPSHGLRLVKL
;
A
#
# COMPACT_ATOMS: atom_id res chain seq x y z
N MET A 1 -11.57 21.26 -9.97
CA MET A 1 -10.76 21.57 -8.77
C MET A 1 -9.83 20.38 -8.54
N THR A 2 -8.56 20.51 -8.89
CA THR A 2 -7.53 19.55 -8.48
C THR A 2 -7.20 19.85 -7.02
N CYS A 3 -7.82 19.13 -6.10
CA CYS A 3 -7.37 19.13 -4.72
C CYS A 3 -6.05 18.35 -4.71
N SER A 4 -4.93 19.04 -4.91
CA SER A 4 -3.64 18.47 -4.53
C SER A 4 -3.66 18.41 -3.02
N LEU A 5 -3.98 17.23 -2.48
CA LEU A 5 -3.75 16.90 -1.09
C LEU A 5 -2.24 16.90 -0.90
N GLU A 6 -1.67 18.08 -0.66
CA GLU A 6 -0.24 18.22 -0.42
C GLU A 6 0.06 17.61 0.95
N PHE A 7 0.65 16.43 0.91
CA PHE A 7 1.17 15.74 2.07
C PHE A 7 2.36 16.56 2.63
N ASN A 8 2.23 17.06 3.85
CA ASN A 8 3.23 17.95 4.43
C ASN A 8 4.44 17.15 4.94
N THR A 9 5.54 17.22 4.19
CA THR A 9 6.79 16.52 4.51
C THR A 9 7.65 17.23 5.55
N GLU A 10 7.21 18.35 6.13
CA GLU A 10 7.92 19.04 7.22
C GLU A 10 7.44 18.59 8.61
N LEU A 11 6.25 17.97 8.67
CA LEU A 11 5.64 17.50 9.92
C LEU A 11 5.99 16.03 10.18
N PRO A 12 5.93 15.57 11.44
CA PRO A 12 5.94 14.13 11.73
C PRO A 12 4.86 13.38 10.95
N VAL A 13 5.11 12.12 10.66
CA VAL A 13 4.21 11.25 9.89
C VAL A 13 3.94 9.98 10.66
N LEU A 14 2.67 9.66 10.88
CA LEU A 14 2.28 8.35 11.37
C LEU A 14 2.14 7.38 10.20
N VAL A 15 3.09 6.45 10.10
CA VAL A 15 3.12 5.36 9.14
C VAL A 15 2.27 4.20 9.65
N VAL A 16 1.22 3.89 8.91
CA VAL A 16 0.20 2.89 9.27
C VAL A 16 0.38 1.67 8.37
N PRO A 17 0.65 0.46 8.93
CA PRO A 17 0.69 -0.78 8.17
C PRO A 17 -0.69 -1.23 7.71
N ASP A 18 -0.76 -2.44 7.16
CA ASP A 18 -1.93 -3.12 6.63
C ASP A 18 -3.18 -2.98 7.53
N VAL A 19 -4.27 -2.48 6.94
CA VAL A 19 -5.49 -2.11 7.67
C VAL A 19 -6.56 -3.21 7.60
N HIS A 20 -6.63 -3.95 6.49
CA HIS A 20 -7.48 -5.14 6.32
C HIS A 20 -8.89 -5.03 6.93
N GLN A 21 -9.62 -3.97 6.56
CA GLN A 21 -11.01 -3.70 6.98
C GLN A 21 -11.20 -3.46 8.50
N ASP A 22 -10.12 -3.35 9.28
CA ASP A 22 -10.19 -3.06 10.71
C ASP A 22 -10.35 -1.55 10.95
N LEU A 23 -11.61 -1.10 10.94
CA LEU A 23 -11.93 0.30 11.18
C LEU A 23 -11.53 0.77 12.60
N VAL A 24 -11.48 -0.13 13.57
CA VAL A 24 -11.09 0.20 14.95
C VAL A 24 -9.59 0.49 15.02
N PHE A 25 -8.78 -0.31 14.33
CA PHE A 25 -7.35 -0.02 14.17
C PHE A 25 -7.12 1.32 13.45
N LEU A 26 -7.82 1.55 12.33
CA LEU A 26 -7.73 2.82 11.59
C LEU A 26 -8.06 4.02 12.49
N GLN A 27 -9.16 3.97 13.24
CA GLN A 27 -9.58 5.05 14.13
C GLN A 27 -8.56 5.34 15.23
N ARG A 28 -7.94 4.31 15.82
CA ARG A 28 -6.86 4.49 16.81
C ARG A 28 -5.63 5.15 16.21
N ALA A 29 -5.24 4.76 14.99
CA ALA A 29 -4.13 5.38 14.28
C ALA A 29 -4.41 6.85 13.96
N VAL A 30 -5.62 7.19 13.50
CA VAL A 30 -6.03 8.57 13.23
C VAL A 30 -5.97 9.41 14.51
N ALA A 31 -6.55 8.92 15.61
CA ALA A 31 -6.52 9.63 16.89
C ALA A 31 -5.09 9.88 17.40
N LEU A 32 -4.19 8.90 17.24
CA LEU A 32 -2.78 9.08 17.59
C LEU A 32 -2.11 10.12 16.68
N ALA A 33 -2.39 10.11 15.38
CA ALA A 33 -1.84 11.11 14.45
C ALA A 33 -2.30 12.53 14.82
N GLU A 34 -3.57 12.70 15.19
CA GLU A 34 -4.10 13.98 15.68
C GLU A 34 -3.41 14.44 16.97
N GLN A 35 -3.19 13.53 17.92
CA GLN A 35 -2.49 13.80 19.18
C GLN A 35 -1.04 14.25 18.94
N GLU A 36 -0.35 13.61 18.00
CA GLU A 36 1.05 13.89 17.66
C GLU A 36 1.19 15.06 16.66
N GLY A 37 0.08 15.63 16.16
CA GLY A 37 0.12 16.66 15.12
C GLY A 37 0.74 16.18 13.81
N ALA A 38 0.55 14.90 13.49
CA ALA A 38 1.21 14.20 12.40
C ALA A 38 0.32 14.05 11.16
N GLY A 39 0.96 14.01 9.98
CA GLY A 39 0.35 13.48 8.76
C GLY A 39 0.16 11.97 8.84
N LEU A 40 -0.62 11.40 7.92
CA LEU A 40 -0.85 9.95 7.84
C LEU A 40 -0.21 9.37 6.57
N ALA A 41 0.53 8.28 6.69
CA ALA A 41 1.05 7.52 5.55
C ALA A 41 0.63 6.05 5.67
N PHE A 42 -0.30 5.62 4.83
CA PHE A 42 -0.79 4.24 4.81
C PHE A 42 0.03 3.40 3.85
N LEU A 43 0.46 2.22 4.30
CA LEU A 43 1.29 1.31 3.50
C LEU A 43 0.48 0.36 2.60
N GLY A 44 -0.85 0.53 2.51
CA GLY A 44 -1.72 -0.30 1.67
C GLY A 44 -2.46 -1.39 2.45
N ASP A 45 -3.00 -2.34 1.69
CA ASP A 45 -3.81 -3.47 2.18
C ASP A 45 -4.94 -3.01 3.09
N TYR A 46 -5.79 -2.14 2.55
CA TYR A 46 -6.96 -1.62 3.24
C TYR A 46 -8.09 -2.64 3.37
N VAL A 47 -8.13 -3.61 2.46
CA VAL A 47 -9.22 -4.58 2.32
C VAL A 47 -8.74 -6.02 2.52
N ASP A 48 -9.66 -6.97 2.39
CA ASP A 48 -9.38 -8.41 2.39
C ASP A 48 -8.91 -8.98 3.75
N SER A 49 -9.73 -8.76 4.78
CA SER A 49 -9.41 -9.27 6.11
C SER A 49 -9.48 -10.79 6.22
N ILE A 50 -8.47 -11.37 6.85
CA ILE A 50 -8.53 -12.77 7.32
C ILE A 50 -9.20 -12.90 8.69
N ASN A 51 -9.36 -11.79 9.43
CA ASN A 51 -9.99 -11.81 10.75
C ASN A 51 -11.51 -11.99 10.59
N PRO A 52 -12.13 -13.04 11.15
CA PRO A 52 -13.57 -13.28 11.01
C PRO A 52 -14.45 -12.10 11.44
N ARG A 53 -13.99 -11.27 12.38
CA ARG A 53 -14.70 -10.07 12.81
C ARG A 53 -14.88 -9.05 11.68
N TRP A 54 -13.87 -8.93 10.82
CA TRP A 54 -13.80 -7.92 9.78
C TRP A 54 -14.00 -8.50 8.38
N ARG A 55 -13.97 -9.83 8.22
CA ARG A 55 -14.24 -10.55 6.97
C ARG A 55 -15.74 -10.58 6.65
N ASN A 56 -16.30 -9.43 6.33
CA ASN A 56 -17.69 -9.30 5.91
C ASN A 56 -17.91 -8.05 5.03
N ALA A 57 -19.03 -8.06 4.30
CA ALA A 57 -19.38 -6.98 3.38
C ALA A 57 -19.55 -5.61 4.05
N GLN A 58 -20.10 -5.57 5.28
CA GLN A 58 -20.29 -4.30 5.98
C GLN A 58 -18.95 -3.64 6.32
N ALA A 59 -17.99 -4.39 6.85
CA ALA A 59 -16.66 -3.88 7.15
C ALA A 59 -15.91 -3.39 5.89
N LEU A 60 -16.10 -4.10 4.76
CA LEU A 60 -15.60 -3.65 3.46
C LEU A 60 -16.24 -2.33 3.01
N GLU A 61 -17.56 -2.18 3.15
CA GLU A 61 -18.23 -0.92 2.83
C GLU A 61 -17.79 0.23 3.73
N ASP A 62 -17.64 -0.05 5.03
CA ASP A 62 -17.26 0.95 6.01
C ASP A 62 -15.85 1.48 5.74
N ILE A 63 -14.88 0.59 5.49
CA ILE A 63 -13.52 1.03 5.13
C ILE A 63 -13.51 1.76 3.79
N ALA A 64 -14.31 1.30 2.81
CA ALA A 64 -14.37 1.92 1.50
C ALA A 64 -14.89 3.36 1.58
N LYS A 65 -15.85 3.66 2.46
CA LYS A 65 -16.36 5.01 2.72
C LYS A 65 -15.40 5.85 3.58
N ALA A 66 -14.73 5.23 4.55
CA ALA A 66 -13.88 5.94 5.51
C ALA A 66 -12.63 6.56 4.87
N LEU A 67 -11.93 5.86 3.96
CA LEU A 67 -10.65 6.34 3.43
C LEU A 67 -10.77 7.64 2.60
N PRO A 68 -11.71 7.79 1.65
CA PRO A 68 -11.87 9.05 0.92
C PRO A 68 -12.30 10.21 1.85
N GLN A 69 -13.12 9.92 2.86
CA GLN A 69 -13.51 10.93 3.85
C GLN A 69 -12.30 11.40 4.66
N LEU A 70 -11.48 10.46 5.12
CA LEU A 70 -10.24 10.76 5.84
C LEU A 70 -9.25 11.55 4.99
N ALA A 71 -9.11 11.19 3.71
CA ALA A 71 -8.27 11.92 2.76
C ALA A 71 -8.68 13.40 2.64
N GLN A 72 -9.98 13.69 2.75
CA GLN A 72 -10.53 15.05 2.67
C GLN A 72 -10.48 15.80 4.00
N SER A 73 -10.61 15.10 5.13
CA SER A 73 -10.79 15.73 6.44
C SER A 73 -9.53 15.81 7.30
N HIS A 74 -8.51 14.96 7.06
CA HIS A 74 -7.32 14.96 7.91
C HIS A 74 -6.49 16.23 7.71
N ARG A 75 -6.35 17.02 8.79
CA ARG A 75 -5.74 18.36 8.77
C ARG A 75 -4.34 18.40 8.16
N HIS A 76 -3.54 17.35 8.36
CA HIS A 76 -2.14 17.27 7.96
C HIS A 76 -1.91 16.47 6.67
N GLY A 77 -3.00 16.08 5.99
CA GLY A 77 -2.95 15.32 4.75
C GLY A 77 -2.67 13.83 4.93
N CYS A 78 -3.04 13.07 3.91
CA CYS A 78 -2.84 11.62 3.86
C CYS A 78 -2.04 11.23 2.62
N LEU A 79 -1.07 10.34 2.81
CA LEU A 79 -0.40 9.57 1.76
C LEU A 79 -1.00 8.17 1.76
N PHE A 80 -1.53 7.74 0.62
CA PHE A 80 -2.04 6.39 0.43
C PHE A 80 -1.10 5.62 -0.49
N LEU A 81 -0.55 4.51 0.01
CA LEU A 81 0.13 3.54 -0.83
C LEU A 81 -0.82 2.40 -1.19
N ALA A 82 -0.64 1.79 -2.36
CA ALA A 82 -1.39 0.61 -2.78
C ALA A 82 -0.73 -0.66 -2.23
N GLY A 83 -1.52 -1.57 -1.67
CA GLY A 83 -1.10 -2.93 -1.34
C GLY A 83 -1.55 -3.95 -2.40
N ASN A 84 -1.06 -5.19 -2.32
CA ASN A 84 -1.46 -6.21 -3.27
C ASN A 84 -2.96 -6.56 -3.15
N HIS A 85 -3.51 -6.59 -1.94
CA HIS A 85 -4.92 -6.91 -1.75
C HIS A 85 -5.82 -5.83 -2.34
N ASP A 86 -5.43 -4.56 -2.24
CA ASP A 86 -6.20 -3.45 -2.80
C ASP A 86 -6.26 -3.53 -4.32
N VAL A 87 -5.12 -3.74 -4.96
CA VAL A 87 -5.06 -3.76 -6.42
C VAL A 87 -5.78 -4.99 -6.97
N MET A 88 -5.64 -6.14 -6.32
CA MET A 88 -6.37 -7.35 -6.73
C MET A 88 -7.88 -7.20 -6.53
N ALA A 89 -8.30 -6.58 -5.42
CA ALA A 89 -9.71 -6.29 -5.15
C ALA A 89 -10.31 -5.36 -6.21
N LEU A 90 -9.60 -4.27 -6.55
CA LEU A 90 -10.00 -3.34 -7.61
C LEU A 90 -10.07 -4.04 -8.97
N LYS A 91 -9.04 -4.81 -9.34
CA LYS A 91 -9.03 -5.55 -10.60
C LYS A 91 -10.21 -6.51 -10.70
N THR A 92 -10.51 -7.22 -9.62
CA THR A 92 -11.67 -8.13 -9.53
C THR A 92 -12.98 -7.36 -9.68
N ALA A 93 -13.13 -6.22 -9.01
CA ALA A 93 -14.30 -5.38 -9.13
C ALA A 93 -14.50 -4.87 -10.57
N HIS A 94 -13.45 -4.32 -11.19
CA HIS A 94 -13.48 -3.84 -12.57
C HIS A 94 -13.81 -4.95 -13.57
N SER A 95 -13.20 -6.13 -13.45
CA SER A 95 -13.53 -7.29 -14.27
C SER A 95 -15.00 -7.65 -14.15
N ARG A 96 -15.53 -7.76 -12.92
CA ARG A 96 -16.95 -8.08 -12.70
C ARG A 96 -17.89 -7.03 -13.27
N ALA A 97 -17.56 -5.74 -13.16
CA ALA A 97 -18.33 -4.67 -13.77
C ALA A 97 -18.35 -4.78 -15.31
N ARG A 98 -17.22 -5.12 -15.94
CA ARG A 98 -17.15 -5.38 -17.39
C ARG A 98 -17.95 -6.61 -17.79
N GLN A 99 -17.90 -7.69 -17.01
CA GLN A 99 -18.68 -8.92 -17.27
C GLN A 99 -20.18 -8.66 -17.24
N LEU A 100 -20.68 -7.87 -16.29
CA LEU A 100 -22.10 -7.49 -16.22
C LEU A 100 -22.56 -6.72 -17.47
N ILE A 101 -21.64 -6.03 -18.14
CA ILE A 101 -21.90 -5.28 -19.38
C ILE A 101 -21.76 -6.18 -20.62
N SER A 102 -20.77 -7.08 -20.65
CA SER A 102 -20.40 -7.86 -21.85
C SER A 102 -21.00 -9.28 -21.91
N GLY A 103 -21.50 -9.83 -20.80
CA GLY A 103 -22.09 -11.17 -20.72
C GLY A 103 -21.09 -12.34 -20.79
N HIS A 104 -19.78 -12.08 -20.82
CA HIS A 104 -18.74 -13.12 -20.82
C HIS A 104 -18.24 -13.39 -19.40
N ASP A 105 -18.18 -14.66 -19.01
CA ASP A 105 -17.78 -15.11 -17.68
C ASP A 105 -16.27 -15.40 -17.65
N ASP A 106 -15.52 -14.66 -16.84
CA ASP A 106 -14.09 -14.90 -16.57
C ASP A 106 -13.86 -15.05 -15.06
N LEU A 107 -14.69 -15.90 -14.43
CA LEU A 107 -14.69 -16.22 -13.00
C LEU A 107 -13.33 -16.79 -12.52
N ILE A 108 -12.54 -17.37 -13.42
CA ILE A 108 -11.26 -18.02 -13.12
C ILE A 108 -10.20 -16.98 -12.70
N ALA A 109 -10.22 -15.77 -13.27
CA ALA A 109 -9.27 -14.71 -12.92
C ALA A 109 -9.45 -14.20 -11.47
N SER A 110 -10.68 -14.20 -10.95
CA SER A 110 -10.99 -13.74 -9.58
C SER A 110 -10.59 -14.75 -8.50
N LEU A 111 -10.68 -16.07 -8.79
CA LEU A 111 -10.36 -17.13 -7.84
C LEU A 111 -8.85 -17.36 -7.65
N GLN A 112 -8.01 -16.94 -8.60
CA GLN A 112 -6.55 -17.11 -8.53
C GLN A 112 -5.84 -16.01 -7.72
N ALA A 113 -6.56 -14.97 -7.30
CA ALA A 113 -6.00 -13.78 -6.65
C ALA A 113 -5.76 -13.92 -5.13
N GLY A 114 -6.22 -15.02 -4.50
CA GLY A 114 -6.14 -15.20 -3.04
C GLY A 114 -7.11 -14.34 -2.22
N LEU A 115 -8.01 -13.60 -2.88
CA LEU A 115 -9.03 -12.78 -2.25
C LEU A 115 -10.12 -13.62 -1.57
N GLN A 116 -10.70 -13.09 -0.48
CA GLN A 116 -11.80 -13.75 0.20
C GLN A 116 -13.09 -13.69 -0.65
N PRO A 117 -13.68 -14.83 -1.03
CA PRO A 117 -14.81 -14.86 -1.97
C PRO A 117 -16.11 -14.28 -1.39
N GLU A 118 -16.21 -14.12 -0.07
CA GLU A 118 -17.38 -13.54 0.58
C GLU A 118 -17.44 -12.01 0.48
N ASN A 119 -16.33 -11.38 0.11
CA ASN A 119 -16.26 -9.94 -0.05
C ASN A 119 -16.85 -9.51 -1.40
N ASN A 120 -17.84 -8.62 -1.37
CA ASN A 120 -18.35 -8.00 -2.57
C ASN A 120 -17.54 -6.74 -2.94
N TYR A 121 -16.41 -6.94 -3.64
CA TYR A 121 -15.53 -5.84 -4.04
C TYR A 121 -16.16 -4.82 -5.00
N SER A 122 -17.37 -5.07 -5.54
CA SER A 122 -18.06 -4.05 -6.36
C SER A 122 -18.38 -2.77 -5.57
N ALA A 123 -18.45 -2.85 -4.24
CA ALA A 123 -18.60 -1.68 -3.37
C ALA A 123 -17.44 -0.67 -3.54
N LEU A 124 -16.26 -1.13 -3.95
CA LEU A 124 -15.08 -0.28 -4.11
C LEU A 124 -15.19 0.68 -5.30
N ILE A 125 -15.83 0.27 -6.40
CA ILE A 125 -15.90 1.07 -7.65
C ILE A 125 -16.60 2.41 -7.40
N GLY A 126 -17.67 2.41 -6.60
CA GLY A 126 -18.41 3.63 -6.28
C GLY A 126 -17.79 4.42 -5.13
N ALA A 127 -17.18 3.72 -4.17
CA ALA A 127 -16.64 4.34 -2.97
C ALA A 127 -15.26 4.99 -3.20
N TRP A 128 -14.44 4.44 -4.09
CA TRP A 128 -13.11 4.95 -4.42
C TRP A 128 -13.13 5.55 -5.83
N PRO A 129 -13.60 6.80 -5.98
CA PRO A 129 -13.65 7.43 -7.29
C PRO A 129 -12.24 7.55 -7.89
N GLY A 130 -12.13 7.55 -9.21
CA GLY A 130 -10.83 7.62 -9.90
C GLY A 130 -9.95 8.77 -9.41
N GLN A 131 -10.55 9.93 -9.07
CA GLN A 131 -9.83 11.07 -8.50
C GLN A 131 -9.12 10.75 -7.17
N PHE A 132 -9.72 9.90 -6.34
CA PHE A 132 -9.10 9.41 -5.10
C PHE A 132 -8.03 8.36 -5.42
N LEU A 133 -8.29 7.41 -6.31
CA LEU A 133 -7.28 6.41 -6.70
C LEU A 133 -6.05 7.04 -7.37
N HIS A 134 -6.22 8.12 -8.13
CA HIS A 134 -5.12 8.87 -8.74
C HIS A 134 -4.16 9.53 -7.73
N THR A 135 -4.52 9.61 -6.44
CA THR A 135 -3.60 10.09 -5.40
C THR A 135 -2.73 8.98 -4.83
N TRP A 136 -3.07 7.71 -5.08
CA TRP A 136 -2.34 6.58 -4.51
C TRP A 136 -1.02 6.35 -5.25
N GLN A 137 -0.04 5.92 -4.47
CA GLN A 137 1.32 5.65 -4.95
C GLN A 137 1.68 4.19 -4.64
N ILE A 138 2.74 3.67 -5.26
CA ILE A 138 3.25 2.33 -4.92
C ILE A 138 4.41 2.40 -3.91
N ALA A 139 5.02 3.57 -3.81
CA ALA A 139 6.06 3.92 -2.86
C ALA A 139 6.12 5.44 -2.71
N ALA A 140 6.79 5.95 -1.69
CA ALA A 140 7.05 7.36 -1.50
C ALA A 140 8.37 7.55 -0.73
N VAL A 141 8.98 8.74 -0.84
CA VAL A 141 10.12 9.11 0.02
C VAL A 141 9.63 10.09 1.09
N CYS A 142 9.87 9.78 2.36
CA CYS A 142 9.45 10.59 3.49
C CYS A 142 10.54 10.57 4.58
N HIS A 143 10.98 11.74 5.04
CA HIS A 143 11.96 11.89 6.14
C HIS A 143 13.21 11.00 6.03
N GLY A 144 13.73 10.83 4.81
CA GLY A 144 14.91 9.99 4.56
C GLY A 144 14.64 8.48 4.50
N PHE A 145 13.37 8.05 4.50
CA PHE A 145 12.96 6.66 4.29
C PHE A 145 12.20 6.51 2.98
N ILE A 146 12.26 5.32 2.40
CA ILE A 146 11.31 4.86 1.38
C ILE A 146 10.16 4.16 2.09
N LEU A 147 8.94 4.63 1.88
CA LEU A 147 7.72 3.96 2.30
C LEU A 147 7.20 3.15 1.11
N SER A 148 6.85 1.89 1.32
CA SER A 148 6.20 1.04 0.30
C SER A 148 5.42 -0.06 0.98
N HIS A 149 4.54 -0.73 0.25
CA HIS A 149 3.78 -1.83 0.83
C HIS A 149 4.69 -3.02 1.20
N ALA A 150 5.42 -3.57 0.23
CA ALA A 150 6.22 -4.79 0.42
C ALA A 150 7.75 -4.56 0.35
N GLY A 151 8.19 -3.38 -0.07
CA GLY A 151 9.60 -3.07 -0.28
C GLY A 151 9.98 -2.93 -1.74
N VAL A 152 10.97 -2.11 -2.02
CA VAL A 152 11.53 -1.90 -3.35
C VAL A 152 12.96 -2.42 -3.39
N ALA A 153 13.39 -2.97 -4.53
CA ALA A 153 14.74 -3.53 -4.70
C ALA A 153 15.45 -2.89 -5.88
N ARG A 154 16.77 -2.68 -5.74
CA ARG A 154 17.63 -2.02 -6.76
C ARG A 154 17.44 -2.59 -8.16
N ARG A 155 17.20 -3.89 -8.28
CA ARG A 155 16.99 -4.57 -9.56
C ARG A 155 15.82 -4.03 -10.40
N PHE A 156 14.85 -3.36 -9.77
CA PHE A 156 13.71 -2.77 -10.47
C PHE A 156 14.05 -1.39 -11.06
N TRP A 157 15.22 -0.84 -10.74
CA TRP A 157 15.68 0.42 -11.29
C TRP A 157 16.21 0.18 -12.70
N PRO A 158 15.80 1.00 -13.67
CA PRO A 158 16.23 0.83 -15.05
C PRO A 158 17.73 1.12 -15.31
N TRP A 159 18.54 1.46 -14.29
CA TRP A 159 19.88 2.04 -14.52
C TRP A 159 21.04 1.44 -13.71
N ALA A 160 22.16 1.22 -14.40
CA ALA A 160 23.47 0.94 -13.84
C ALA A 160 24.22 2.25 -13.53
N ALA A 161 24.73 2.38 -12.30
CA ALA A 161 25.89 3.20 -11.93
C ALA A 161 25.86 4.73 -12.20
N ALA A 162 24.79 5.45 -11.82
CA ALA A 162 24.77 6.92 -11.90
C ALA A 162 24.91 7.61 -10.51
N PRO A 163 25.71 8.70 -10.37
CA PRO A 163 26.14 9.24 -9.08
C PRO A 163 25.08 9.96 -8.21
N ASP A 164 23.93 10.37 -8.75
CA ASP A 164 22.82 10.94 -7.96
C ASP A 164 21.67 9.93 -7.78
N HIS A 165 21.88 9.00 -6.85
CA HIS A 165 20.98 7.87 -6.62
C HIS A 165 19.65 8.26 -5.95
N ILE A 166 19.62 9.32 -5.13
CA ILE A 166 18.40 9.73 -4.40
C ILE A 166 17.41 10.44 -5.32
N GLY A 167 17.87 11.39 -6.15
CA GLY A 167 17.00 12.06 -7.12
C GLY A 167 16.38 11.07 -8.09
N GLN A 168 17.15 10.08 -8.55
CA GLN A 168 16.68 9.01 -9.42
C GLN A 168 15.67 8.08 -8.74
N THR A 169 15.88 7.76 -7.46
CA THR A 169 14.93 6.97 -6.67
C THR A 169 13.58 7.67 -6.59
N LYS A 170 13.56 8.98 -6.31
CA LYS A 170 12.31 9.76 -6.30
C LYS A 170 11.63 9.77 -7.67
N ALA A 171 12.40 10.07 -8.73
CA ALA A 171 11.86 10.10 -10.09
C ALA A 171 11.31 8.73 -10.56
N PHE A 172 11.96 7.63 -10.17
CA PHE A 172 11.50 6.28 -10.45
C PHE A 172 10.19 5.96 -9.72
N ILE A 173 10.11 6.29 -8.43
CA ILE A 173 8.88 6.11 -7.63
C ILE A 173 7.72 6.91 -8.23
N GLU A 174 7.95 8.17 -8.59
CA GLU A 174 6.93 9.05 -9.17
C GLU A 174 6.46 8.56 -10.55
N SER A 175 7.38 8.12 -11.42
CA SER A 175 7.01 7.56 -12.73
C SER A 175 6.27 6.22 -12.59
N SER A 176 6.69 5.37 -11.67
CA SER A 176 6.08 4.06 -11.43
C SER A 176 4.70 4.15 -10.77
N SER A 177 4.47 5.18 -9.94
CA SER A 177 3.16 5.45 -9.34
C SER A 177 2.10 5.86 -10.37
N ARG A 178 2.47 6.29 -11.57
CA ARG A 178 1.50 6.45 -12.67
C ARG A 178 1.21 5.13 -13.38
N ALA A 179 2.19 4.23 -13.42
CA ALA A 179 2.09 2.98 -14.16
C ALA A 179 1.11 1.96 -13.53
N TRP A 180 0.89 1.98 -12.22
CA TRP A 180 -0.02 1.01 -11.58
C TRP A 180 -1.51 1.26 -11.93
N ILE A 181 -1.89 2.50 -12.19
CA ILE A 181 -3.26 2.83 -12.63
C ILE A 181 -3.48 2.35 -14.05
N CYS A 182 -2.53 2.62 -14.97
CA CYS A 182 -2.56 2.04 -16.31
C CYS A 182 -2.57 0.51 -16.24
N TRP A 183 -1.80 -0.11 -15.35
CA TRP A 183 -1.83 -1.55 -15.14
C TRP A 183 -3.21 -2.06 -14.71
N LEU A 184 -3.85 -1.38 -13.76
CA LEU A 184 -5.19 -1.70 -13.28
C LEU A 184 -6.24 -1.60 -14.40
N GLU A 185 -6.15 -0.56 -15.24
CA GLU A 185 -7.13 -0.27 -16.29
C GLU A 185 -6.93 -1.10 -17.56
N GLU A 186 -5.68 -1.26 -17.99
CA GLU A 186 -5.29 -1.84 -19.29
C GLU A 186 -4.87 -3.32 -19.19
N GLY A 187 -4.51 -3.79 -17.99
CA GLY A 187 -4.08 -5.17 -17.77
C GLY A 187 -2.72 -5.52 -18.37
N THR A 188 -1.87 -4.54 -18.66
CA THR A 188 -0.55 -4.73 -19.29
C THR A 188 0.47 -5.28 -18.29
N ASP A 189 1.00 -6.49 -18.53
CA ASP A 189 2.00 -7.08 -17.65
C ASP A 189 3.18 -6.13 -17.39
N ASN A 190 3.38 -5.75 -16.13
CA ASN A 190 4.49 -4.92 -15.70
C ASN A 190 5.35 -5.72 -14.71
N PRO A 191 6.63 -5.99 -15.02
CA PRO A 191 7.53 -6.70 -14.13
C PRO A 191 7.64 -6.08 -12.73
N LEU A 192 7.37 -4.78 -12.59
CA LEU A 192 7.33 -4.11 -11.30
C LEU A 192 6.23 -4.65 -10.38
N PHE A 193 5.14 -5.20 -10.93
CA PHE A 193 4.03 -5.77 -10.15
C PHE A 193 4.04 -7.29 -10.16
N ALA A 194 5.15 -7.90 -10.60
CA ALA A 194 5.28 -9.35 -10.60
C ALA A 194 5.31 -9.92 -9.17
N VAL A 195 4.65 -11.05 -9.01
CA VAL A 195 4.68 -11.85 -7.80
C VAL A 195 6.03 -12.58 -7.72
N GLY A 196 6.66 -12.56 -6.55
CA GLY A 196 7.93 -13.24 -6.29
C GLY A 196 7.77 -14.73 -5.98
N PRO A 197 8.84 -15.54 -6.04
CA PRO A 197 8.79 -16.97 -5.77
C PRO A 197 8.30 -17.32 -4.36
N ALA A 198 8.63 -16.51 -3.35
CA ALA A 198 8.17 -16.73 -1.98
C ALA A 198 6.64 -16.59 -1.84
N ARG A 199 6.01 -15.87 -2.78
CA ARG A 199 4.56 -15.71 -2.89
C ARG A 199 3.95 -16.54 -4.03
N GLY A 200 4.69 -17.52 -4.57
CA GLY A 200 4.21 -18.46 -5.59
C GLY A 200 4.35 -17.97 -7.04
N GLY A 201 4.98 -16.82 -7.25
CA GLY A 201 5.34 -16.32 -8.58
C GLY A 201 6.43 -17.16 -9.25
N LYS A 202 6.46 -17.16 -10.58
CA LYS A 202 7.41 -17.97 -11.36
C LYS A 202 8.30 -17.18 -12.32
N LEU A 203 7.88 -15.96 -12.64
CA LEU A 203 8.50 -15.16 -13.71
C LEU A 203 9.53 -14.17 -13.17
N SER A 204 9.31 -13.64 -11.97
CA SER A 204 10.26 -12.78 -11.30
C SER A 204 11.01 -13.56 -10.23
N PRO A 205 12.33 -13.36 -10.07
CA PRO A 205 13.11 -13.97 -8.99
C PRO A 205 12.88 -13.36 -7.60
N ILE A 206 12.23 -12.19 -7.51
CA ILE A 206 11.70 -11.61 -6.25
C ILE A 206 10.41 -10.85 -6.54
N GLY A 207 9.59 -10.60 -5.52
CA GLY A 207 8.37 -9.82 -5.65
C GLY A 207 8.63 -8.34 -5.87
N GLY A 208 7.72 -7.70 -6.60
CA GLY A 208 7.67 -6.25 -6.76
C GLY A 208 7.24 -5.48 -5.50
N PRO A 209 7.03 -4.16 -5.57
CA PRO A 209 6.66 -3.31 -4.43
C PRO A 209 5.36 -3.68 -3.73
N LEU A 210 4.54 -4.52 -4.36
CA LEU A 210 3.30 -5.05 -3.81
C LEU A 210 3.44 -6.47 -3.24
N TRP A 211 4.47 -7.22 -3.61
CA TRP A 211 4.51 -8.69 -3.40
C TRP A 211 5.81 -9.21 -2.78
N MET A 212 6.80 -8.36 -2.56
CA MET A 212 8.10 -8.77 -2.03
C MET A 212 7.96 -9.37 -0.63
N ASP A 213 8.39 -10.60 -0.46
CA ASP A 213 8.38 -11.24 0.86
C ASP A 213 9.50 -10.69 1.74
N TRP A 214 9.15 -10.24 2.95
CA TRP A 214 10.11 -9.66 3.88
C TRP A 214 11.18 -10.65 4.30
N ASP A 215 10.84 -11.93 4.53
CA ASP A 215 11.78 -12.89 5.10
C ASP A 215 12.69 -13.46 4.02
N ALA A 216 12.11 -13.87 2.90
CA ALA A 216 12.79 -14.60 1.84
C ALA A 216 13.43 -13.71 0.75
N GLU A 217 12.86 -12.54 0.46
CA GLU A 217 13.20 -11.77 -0.75
C GLU A 217 13.75 -10.37 -0.45
N PHE A 218 13.28 -9.72 0.61
CA PHE A 218 13.66 -8.34 0.93
C PHE A 218 15.15 -8.21 1.29
N VAL A 219 15.80 -7.21 0.69
CA VAL A 219 17.19 -6.82 0.95
C VAL A 219 17.27 -5.30 1.15
N ASP A 220 18.01 -4.87 2.19
CA ASP A 220 18.33 -3.46 2.44
C ASP A 220 19.59 -3.04 1.63
N ASP A 221 19.45 -2.92 0.31
CA ASP A 221 20.55 -2.61 -0.63
C ASP A 221 20.41 -1.24 -1.34
N LEU A 222 19.46 -0.42 -0.90
CA LEU A 222 19.23 0.92 -1.40
C LEU A 222 19.95 1.98 -0.55
N GLU A 223 20.06 3.18 -1.10
CA GLU A 223 20.71 4.30 -0.43
C GLU A 223 19.93 4.74 0.81
N LEU A 224 18.60 4.74 0.70
CA LEU A 224 17.69 5.06 1.79
C LEU A 224 17.16 3.79 2.48
N PRO A 225 17.01 3.78 3.81
CA PRO A 225 16.27 2.73 4.50
C PRO A 225 14.80 2.72 4.09
N GLN A 226 14.13 1.59 4.30
CA GLN A 226 12.74 1.38 3.93
C GLN A 226 11.85 1.08 5.15
N ILE A 227 10.58 1.44 5.06
CA ILE A 227 9.51 1.05 5.99
C ILE A 227 8.41 0.36 5.18
N VAL A 228 8.04 -0.87 5.56
CA VAL A 228 7.10 -1.74 4.82
C VAL A 228 6.03 -2.37 5.72
N GLY A 229 4.89 -2.77 5.12
CA GLY A 229 3.75 -3.47 5.73
C GLY A 229 3.78 -4.97 5.41
N HIS A 230 2.89 -5.47 4.55
CA HIS A 230 2.87 -6.73 3.80
C HIS A 230 3.16 -8.07 4.52
N THR A 231 4.39 -8.31 4.97
CA THR A 231 4.75 -9.62 5.54
C THR A 231 4.45 -9.61 7.02
N ARG A 232 3.26 -10.10 7.36
CA ARG A 232 2.77 -10.15 8.72
C ARG A 232 3.69 -10.86 9.70
N GLY A 233 3.95 -10.20 10.83
CA GLY A 233 4.63 -10.75 12.00
C GLY A 233 3.86 -10.51 13.31
N HIS A 234 4.39 -11.05 14.41
CA HIS A 234 3.89 -10.77 15.76
C HIS A 234 4.42 -9.45 16.34
N GLU A 235 5.60 -9.02 15.88
CA GLU A 235 6.28 -7.81 16.30
C GLU A 235 6.92 -7.15 15.08
N PRO A 236 7.23 -5.84 15.12
CA PRO A 236 8.01 -5.19 14.08
C PRO A 236 9.38 -5.84 13.90
N ARG A 237 9.82 -5.96 12.66
CA ARG A 237 11.06 -6.65 12.30
C ARG A 237 12.00 -5.71 11.59
N ARG A 238 13.29 -5.88 11.85
CA ARG A 238 14.35 -5.03 11.30
C ARG A 238 15.32 -5.85 10.47
N LYS A 239 15.65 -5.37 9.27
CA LYS A 239 16.76 -5.86 8.44
C LYS A 239 17.69 -4.69 8.17
N ASN A 240 18.87 -4.70 8.78
CA ASN A 240 19.85 -3.62 8.71
C ASN A 240 19.26 -2.25 9.12
N ARG A 241 19.03 -1.33 8.19
CA ARG A 241 18.46 0.01 8.46
C ARG A 241 16.95 0.07 8.17
N SER A 242 16.41 -0.96 7.53
CA SER A 242 15.02 -1.04 7.08
C SER A 242 14.13 -1.80 8.07
N TRP A 243 12.82 -1.52 8.03
CA TRP A 243 11.81 -2.04 8.95
C TRP A 243 10.58 -2.59 8.24
N CYS A 244 10.10 -3.74 8.67
CA CYS A 244 8.74 -4.22 8.42
C CYS A 244 7.92 -3.99 9.70
N ILE A 245 6.88 -3.18 9.59
CA ILE A 245 6.05 -2.75 10.72
C ILE A 245 4.66 -3.40 10.71
N ASP A 246 4.38 -4.32 9.79
CA ASP A 246 3.19 -5.18 9.88
C ASP A 246 3.36 -6.20 11.01
N ALA A 247 3.00 -5.73 12.20
CA ALA A 247 2.94 -6.52 13.42
C ALA A 247 1.49 -6.90 13.75
N SER A 248 0.70 -7.33 12.76
CA SER A 248 -0.69 -7.72 12.97
C SER A 248 -1.54 -6.61 13.60
N GLN A 249 -1.35 -5.37 13.15
CA GLN A 249 -2.12 -4.21 13.61
C GLN A 249 -1.94 -3.88 15.12
N SER A 250 -0.83 -4.33 15.71
CA SER A 250 -0.46 -4.05 17.11
C SER A 250 0.37 -2.78 17.28
N CYS A 251 0.89 -2.22 16.19
CA CYS A 251 1.70 -1.01 16.21
C CYS A 251 1.61 -0.19 14.93
N VAL A 252 2.11 1.03 15.03
CA VAL A 252 2.36 1.98 13.93
C VAL A 252 3.76 2.57 14.09
N GLY A 253 4.27 3.21 13.04
CA GLY A 253 5.52 3.97 13.09
C GLY A 253 5.25 5.47 13.17
N LEU A 254 5.80 6.19 14.15
CA LEU A 254 5.89 7.64 14.09
C LEU A 254 7.26 8.00 13.49
N LEU A 255 7.25 8.58 12.31
CA LEU A 255 8.42 9.01 11.58
C LEU A 255 8.58 10.52 11.73
N ASP A 256 9.61 10.92 12.49
CA ASP A 256 9.91 12.30 12.81
C ASP A 256 11.17 12.78 12.06
N PRO A 257 11.17 13.95 11.41
CA PRO A 257 12.32 14.44 10.66
C PRO A 257 13.59 14.62 11.50
N SER A 258 13.46 14.87 12.81
CA SER A 258 14.59 15.07 13.73
C SER A 258 15.02 13.79 14.45
N HIS A 259 14.08 12.86 14.70
CA HIS A 259 14.33 11.68 15.55
C HIS A 259 14.29 10.34 14.79
N GLY A 260 13.90 10.34 13.51
CA GLY A 260 13.73 9.13 12.72
C GLY A 260 12.49 8.34 13.13
N LEU A 261 12.53 7.01 12.95
CA LEU A 261 11.40 6.12 13.20
C LEU A 261 11.31 5.71 14.68
N ARG A 262 10.14 5.97 15.29
CA ARG A 262 9.72 5.46 16.61
C ARG A 262 8.52 4.52 16.44
N LEU A 263 8.60 3.31 16.96
CA LEU A 263 7.46 2.38 16.96
C LEU A 263 6.53 2.68 18.13
N VAL A 264 5.22 2.72 17.87
CA VAL A 264 4.18 3.02 18.87
C VAL A 264 3.15 1.89 18.86
N LYS A 265 2.90 1.29 20.04
CA LYS A 265 1.86 0.27 20.21
C LYS A 265 0.48 0.94 20.32
N LEU A 266 -0.54 0.30 19.73
CA LEU A 266 -1.93 0.78 19.72
C LEU A 266 -2.88 -0.09 20.54
#